data_AF-A0AAD8M3U9-F1
#
_entry.id   AF-A0AAD8M3U9-F1
#
_cell.length_a   1.000
_cell.length_b   1.000
_cell.length_c   1.000
_cell.angle_alpha   90.00
_cell.angle_beta   90.00
_cell.angle_gamma   90.00
#
_symmetry.space_group_name_H-M   'P 1'
#
loop_
_entity.id
_entity.type
_entity.pdbx_description
1 polymer ?
#
loop_
_entity_poly.entity_id
_entity_poly.type
_entity_poly.pdbx_seq_one_letter_code
_entity_poly.pdbx_strand_id
1 'polypeptide(L)'
;MLKRAIDSKSTLLLHGAISTENIAFCTMLMVFWLSIRLPYPSRAFDMAHCSRCLIPWGKNDGLYLIEVDRILRPGGYWIFSGPPINWESRWKGWDRTPKDLKAEQNEIESVARSLCWKKLVKKDDIAIWQKPTNAIHCKLNRKVFKKPQLCHSPNPDKACFAKLKDCAQSDSDLIVERNLKTLKKVAMAKITTKLNTGQDAVRE
;
A
#
# COMPACT_ATOMS: atom_id res chain seq x y z
N MET A 1 -19.50 2.75 6.09
CA MET A 1 -18.16 2.89 6.71
C MET A 1 -17.03 3.18 5.70
N LEU A 2 -16.91 2.48 4.56
CA LEU A 2 -15.83 2.77 3.58
C LEU A 2 -15.93 4.16 2.89
N LYS A 3 -17.15 4.69 2.71
CA LYS A 3 -17.38 5.99 2.04
C LYS A 3 -16.79 7.20 2.81
N ARG A 4 -16.81 7.17 4.16
CA ARG A 4 -16.21 8.23 4.98
C ARG A 4 -14.68 8.20 5.02
N ALA A 5 -14.06 7.07 4.65
CA ALA A 5 -12.61 6.89 4.62
C ALA A 5 -11.96 7.48 3.35
N ILE A 6 -12.72 7.63 2.26
CA ILE A 6 -12.20 8.07 0.96
C ILE A 6 -12.07 9.60 0.87
N ASP A 7 -12.96 10.33 1.55
CA ASP A 7 -13.04 11.81 1.53
C ASP A 7 -12.28 12.52 2.66
N SER A 8 -11.67 11.80 3.60
CA SER A 8 -10.92 12.41 4.71
C SER A 8 -9.50 12.80 4.27
N LYS A 9 -9.08 14.00 4.67
CA LYS A 9 -7.75 14.62 4.47
C LYS A 9 -6.58 13.62 4.56
N SER A 10 -5.54 13.81 3.74
CA SER A 10 -4.24 13.10 3.69
C SER A 10 -3.95 12.16 4.85
N THR A 11 -4.51 10.94 4.83
CA THR A 11 -4.36 9.97 5.91
C THR A 11 -4.16 8.57 5.33
N LEU A 12 -3.17 7.84 5.85
CA LEU A 12 -3.04 6.41 5.63
C LEU A 12 -3.99 5.70 6.60
N LEU A 13 -5.04 5.08 6.07
CA LEU A 13 -6.02 4.32 6.83
C LEU A 13 -5.69 2.83 6.75
N LEU A 14 -5.48 2.22 7.91
CA LEU A 14 -5.22 0.81 8.05
C LEU A 14 -6.49 0.13 8.57
N HIS A 15 -6.98 -0.88 7.84
CA HIS A 15 -8.23 -1.55 8.18
C HIS A 15 -7.94 -2.98 8.67
N GLY A 16 -8.22 -3.23 9.96
CA GLY A 16 -8.00 -4.50 10.64
C GLY A 16 -7.99 -4.30 12.17
N ALA A 17 -8.51 -5.26 12.93
CA ALA A 17 -8.64 -5.16 14.38
C ALA A 17 -7.31 -5.44 15.09
N ILE A 18 -6.78 -4.47 15.83
CA ILE A 18 -5.72 -4.65 16.83
C ILE A 18 -6.08 -3.84 18.09
N SER A 19 -5.92 -4.46 19.25
CA SER A 19 -6.16 -3.92 20.60
C SER A 19 -5.44 -2.58 20.84
N THR A 20 -6.16 -1.61 21.40
CA THR A 20 -5.83 -0.18 21.43
C THR A 20 -4.85 0.24 22.53
N GLU A 21 -4.41 -0.65 23.41
CA GLU A 21 -3.75 -0.23 24.66
C GLU A 21 -2.25 0.13 24.51
N ASN A 22 -1.57 -0.36 23.46
CA ASN A 22 -0.13 -0.08 23.24
C ASN A 22 0.17 0.90 22.08
N ILE A 23 -0.85 1.36 21.36
CA ILE A 23 -0.68 2.20 20.15
C ILE A 23 -0.51 3.68 20.52
N ALA A 24 -1.16 4.13 21.61
CA ALA A 24 -1.21 5.54 22.02
C ALA A 24 0.15 6.15 22.38
N PHE A 25 1.10 5.37 22.91
CA PHE A 25 2.44 5.87 23.25
C PHE A 25 3.35 6.09 22.04
N CYS A 26 3.06 5.44 20.91
CA CYS A 26 3.90 5.54 19.71
C CYS A 26 3.41 6.62 18.74
N THR A 27 2.20 7.17 18.90
CA THR A 27 1.57 8.08 17.91
C THR A 27 1.88 9.56 18.10
N MET A 28 2.57 9.97 19.17
CA MET A 28 2.52 11.36 19.64
C MET A 28 3.43 12.38 18.91
N LEU A 29 4.09 12.05 17.78
CA LEU A 29 4.90 13.04 17.03
C LEU A 29 4.92 12.79 15.52
N MET A 30 3.78 12.85 14.82
CA MET A 30 3.64 12.53 13.37
C MET A 30 4.54 13.33 12.39
N VAL A 31 5.31 14.32 12.85
CA VAL A 31 6.16 15.17 11.99
C VAL A 31 7.61 14.67 11.87
N PHE A 32 8.05 13.75 12.74
CA PHE A 32 9.39 13.11 12.67
C PHE A 32 9.41 11.76 11.90
N TRP A 33 8.32 11.39 11.21
CA TRP A 33 8.02 10.02 10.73
C TRP A 33 8.49 9.68 9.31
N LEU A 34 9.40 10.44 8.72
CA LEU A 34 9.93 10.08 7.39
C LEU A 34 10.97 8.93 7.45
N SER A 35 11.39 8.52 8.66
CA SER A 35 12.46 7.54 8.88
C SER A 35 12.13 6.43 9.90
N ILE A 36 10.89 6.38 10.44
CA ILE A 36 10.48 5.42 11.48
C ILE A 36 9.38 4.48 10.91
N ARG A 37 9.42 3.21 11.29
CA ARG A 37 8.39 2.22 10.97
C ARG A 37 7.07 2.61 11.59
N LEU A 38 5.97 2.30 10.90
CA LEU A 38 4.63 2.38 11.45
C LEU A 38 4.55 1.56 12.75
N PRO A 39 3.77 2.01 13.75
CA PRO A 39 3.72 1.41 15.08
C PRO A 39 2.89 0.11 15.11
N TYR A 40 2.97 -0.70 14.04
CA TYR A 40 2.26 -1.95 13.89
C TYR A 40 3.24 -3.09 13.62
N PRO A 41 2.97 -4.29 14.16
CA PRO A 41 3.75 -5.47 13.84
C PRO A 41 3.63 -5.83 12.36
N SER A 42 4.46 -6.75 11.89
CA SER A 42 4.32 -7.24 10.53
C SER A 42 2.99 -7.98 10.36
N ARG A 43 2.46 -7.99 9.13
CA ARG A 43 1.24 -8.76 8.80
C ARG A 43 0.02 -8.41 9.67
N ALA A 44 -0.07 -7.17 10.12
CA ALA A 44 -1.13 -6.62 10.96
C ALA A 44 -2.45 -6.40 10.21
N PHE A 45 -2.40 -6.06 8.92
CA PHE A 45 -3.56 -5.59 8.15
C PHE A 45 -3.79 -6.37 6.86
N ASP A 46 -5.05 -6.43 6.44
CA ASP A 46 -5.46 -6.97 5.15
C ASP A 46 -5.55 -5.89 4.07
N MET A 47 -5.60 -4.61 4.49
CA MET A 47 -5.73 -3.47 3.60
C MET A 47 -5.08 -2.21 4.17
N ALA A 48 -4.32 -1.52 3.33
CA ALA A 48 -3.80 -0.18 3.58
C ALA A 48 -4.33 0.75 2.49
N HIS A 49 -4.99 1.83 2.89
CA HIS A 49 -5.54 2.82 1.97
C HIS A 49 -4.91 4.17 2.22
N CYS A 50 -4.42 4.81 1.17
CA CYS A 50 -3.90 6.16 1.23
C CYS A 50 -4.68 7.06 0.28
N SER A 51 -5.31 8.10 0.83
CA SER A 51 -5.98 9.14 0.03
C SER A 51 -5.16 10.41 0.05
N ARG A 52 -4.65 10.82 -1.11
CA ARG A 52 -3.92 12.08 -1.34
C ARG A 52 -2.85 12.37 -0.28
N CYS A 53 -2.07 11.36 0.09
CA CYS A 53 -1.21 11.42 1.27
C CYS A 53 0.14 12.10 1.07
N LEU A 54 0.46 12.61 -0.14
CA LEU A 54 1.73 13.28 -0.47
C LEU A 54 2.99 12.48 -0.06
N ILE A 55 2.85 11.17 0.15
CA ILE A 55 3.95 10.27 0.45
C ILE A 55 4.65 9.96 -0.87
N PRO A 56 5.98 10.19 -0.98
CA PRO A 56 6.71 9.93 -2.20
C PRO A 56 7.01 8.42 -2.33
N TRP A 57 5.97 7.64 -2.62
CA TRP A 57 5.95 6.17 -2.60
C TRP A 57 7.06 5.49 -3.44
N GLY A 58 7.46 6.11 -4.55
CA GLY A 58 8.51 5.62 -5.44
C GLY A 58 9.92 6.07 -5.06
N LYS A 59 10.08 7.02 -4.12
CA LYS A 59 11.39 7.55 -3.70
C LYS A 59 12.03 6.68 -2.63
N ASN A 60 13.30 6.99 -2.31
CA ASN A 60 14.08 6.31 -1.28
C ASN A 60 14.11 4.78 -1.49
N ASP A 61 14.33 4.33 -2.73
CA ASP A 61 14.28 2.91 -3.13
C ASP A 61 12.95 2.20 -2.75
N GLY A 62 11.85 2.95 -2.65
CA GLY A 62 10.54 2.40 -2.31
C GLY A 62 10.31 2.18 -0.82
N LEU A 63 11.10 2.82 0.06
CA LEU A 63 11.09 2.66 1.52
C LEU A 63 9.68 2.62 2.13
N TYR A 64 8.81 3.53 1.68
CA TYR A 64 7.44 3.64 2.19
C TYR A 64 6.56 2.47 1.76
N LEU A 65 6.67 2.03 0.50
CA LEU A 65 5.94 0.85 0.02
C LEU A 65 6.46 -0.44 0.65
N ILE A 66 7.75 -0.53 0.94
CA ILE A 66 8.34 -1.65 1.69
C ILE A 66 7.77 -1.72 3.11
N GLU A 67 7.56 -0.57 3.76
CA GLU A 67 6.92 -0.52 5.08
C GLU A 67 5.44 -0.95 5.03
N VAL A 68 4.71 -0.54 3.98
CA VAL A 68 3.35 -1.05 3.75
C VAL A 68 3.37 -2.56 3.48
N ASP A 69 4.33 -3.06 2.71
CA ASP A 69 4.51 -4.50 2.48
C ASP A 69 4.74 -5.27 3.78
N ARG A 70 5.53 -4.71 4.71
CA ARG A 70 5.76 -5.32 6.03
C ARG A 70 4.47 -5.50 6.81
N ILE A 71 3.62 -4.47 6.88
CA ILE A 71 2.40 -4.50 7.70
C ILE A 71 1.23 -5.23 7.03
N LEU A 72 1.27 -5.45 5.71
CA LEU A 72 0.24 -6.18 4.98
C LEU A 72 0.46 -7.70 5.05
N ARG A 73 -0.64 -8.42 5.32
CA ARG A 73 -0.70 -9.88 5.18
C ARG A 73 -0.52 -10.30 3.71
N PRO A 74 0.00 -11.51 3.43
CA PRO A 74 0.01 -12.07 2.08
C PRO A 74 -1.39 -12.02 1.44
N GLY A 75 -1.47 -11.55 0.21
CA GLY A 75 -2.76 -11.33 -0.48
C GLY A 75 -3.51 -10.04 -0.10
N GLY A 76 -3.01 -9.26 0.86
CA GLY A 76 -3.55 -7.96 1.25
C GLY A 76 -3.49 -6.92 0.14
N TYR A 77 -4.23 -5.83 0.33
CA TYR A 77 -4.44 -4.80 -0.69
C TYR A 77 -3.87 -3.46 -0.29
N TRP A 78 -3.20 -2.80 -1.23
CA TRP A 78 -2.86 -1.40 -1.12
C TRP A 78 -3.73 -0.60 -2.08
N ILE A 79 -4.45 0.38 -1.55
CA ILE A 79 -5.32 1.27 -2.30
C ILE A 79 -4.69 2.65 -2.27
N PHE A 80 -4.45 3.23 -3.43
CA PHE A 80 -3.96 4.59 -3.55
C PHE A 80 -4.94 5.42 -4.36
N SER A 81 -5.42 6.51 -3.76
CA SER A 81 -6.33 7.45 -4.39
C SER A 81 -5.74 8.86 -4.46
N GLY A 82 -5.70 9.46 -5.66
CA GLY A 82 -5.14 10.78 -5.92
C GLY A 82 -3.93 10.78 -6.87
N PRO A 83 -3.23 11.91 -7.00
CA PRO A 83 -2.05 12.02 -7.86
C PRO A 83 -1.00 10.95 -7.49
N PRO A 84 -0.30 10.35 -8.46
CA PRO A 84 -0.39 10.58 -9.90
C PRO A 84 -1.43 9.69 -10.61
N ILE A 85 -2.29 8.96 -9.91
CA ILE A 85 -3.24 8.05 -10.56
C ILE A 85 -4.24 8.84 -11.40
N ASN A 86 -4.36 8.50 -12.70
CA ASN A 86 -5.19 9.21 -13.68
C ASN A 86 -4.69 10.62 -14.04
N TRP A 87 -3.38 10.82 -13.98
CA TRP A 87 -2.73 12.04 -14.44
C TRP A 87 -3.06 12.39 -15.89
N GLU A 88 -3.30 11.39 -16.75
CA GLU A 88 -3.63 11.60 -18.16
C GLU A 88 -4.85 12.51 -18.34
N SER A 89 -5.84 12.38 -17.45
CA SER A 89 -7.11 13.11 -17.52
C SER A 89 -7.21 14.28 -16.53
N ARG A 90 -6.39 14.29 -15.46
CA ARG A 90 -6.62 15.14 -14.27
C ARG A 90 -5.46 16.07 -13.90
N TRP A 91 -4.33 16.01 -14.59
CA TRP A 91 -3.12 16.78 -14.25
C TRP A 91 -3.35 18.29 -14.05
N LYS A 92 -4.23 18.92 -14.84
CA LYS A 92 -4.53 20.36 -14.75
C LYS A 92 -5.07 20.78 -13.38
N GLY A 93 -5.80 19.89 -12.69
CA GLY A 93 -6.40 20.18 -11.39
C GLY A 93 -5.43 20.04 -10.22
N TRP A 94 -4.19 19.62 -10.46
CA TRP A 94 -3.20 19.36 -9.41
C TRP A 94 -2.01 20.31 -9.42
N ASP A 95 -1.99 21.30 -10.31
CA ASP A 95 -0.87 22.24 -10.48
C ASP A 95 0.49 21.53 -10.69
N ARG A 96 0.45 20.47 -11.50
CA ARG A 96 1.57 19.57 -11.78
C ARG A 96 1.63 19.26 -13.26
N THR A 97 2.81 18.98 -13.78
CA THR A 97 3.02 18.67 -15.19
C THR A 97 2.74 17.20 -15.50
N PRO A 98 2.24 16.87 -16.70
CA PRO A 98 2.09 15.47 -17.11
C PRO A 98 3.38 14.66 -17.02
N LYS A 99 4.53 15.30 -17.30
CA LYS A 99 5.85 14.67 -17.23
C LYS A 99 6.21 14.25 -15.80
N ASP A 100 5.99 15.13 -14.83
CA ASP A 100 6.30 14.81 -13.44
C ASP A 100 5.37 13.73 -12.87
N LEU A 101 4.07 13.77 -13.18
CA LEU A 101 3.10 12.79 -12.70
C LEU A 101 3.35 11.42 -13.32
N LYS A 102 3.69 11.39 -14.62
CA LYS A 102 4.08 10.14 -15.31
C LYS A 102 5.35 9.56 -14.70
N ALA A 103 6.36 10.38 -14.41
CA ALA A 103 7.59 9.93 -13.76
C ALA A 103 7.31 9.36 -12.37
N GLU A 104 6.52 10.07 -11.56
CA GLU A 104 6.12 9.64 -10.22
C GLU A 104 5.33 8.32 -10.27
N GLN A 105 4.36 8.18 -11.19
CA GLN A 105 3.62 6.93 -11.36
C GLN A 105 4.55 5.78 -11.79
N ASN A 106 5.50 6.03 -12.71
CA ASN A 106 6.44 5.02 -13.17
C ASN A 106 7.35 4.52 -12.04
N GLU A 107 7.82 5.40 -11.15
CA GLU A 107 8.60 5.03 -9.97
C GLU A 107 7.78 4.13 -9.03
N ILE A 108 6.54 4.51 -8.73
CA ILE A 108 5.61 3.72 -7.90
C ILE A 108 5.38 2.33 -8.51
N GLU A 109 5.11 2.27 -9.81
CA GLU A 109 4.90 1.00 -10.50
C GLU A 109 6.16 0.14 -10.53
N SER A 110 7.34 0.76 -10.62
CA SER A 110 8.62 0.04 -10.55
C SER A 110 8.83 -0.62 -9.19
N VAL A 111 8.61 0.11 -8.10
CA VAL A 111 8.70 -0.41 -6.73
C VAL A 111 7.65 -1.49 -6.47
N ALA A 112 6.40 -1.27 -6.89
CA ALA A 112 5.36 -2.29 -6.75
C ALA A 112 5.73 -3.59 -7.50
N ARG A 113 6.32 -3.49 -8.70
CA ARG A 113 6.81 -4.65 -9.47
C ARG A 113 7.98 -5.35 -8.76
N SER A 114 8.90 -4.61 -8.17
CA SER A 114 10.04 -5.20 -7.45
C SER A 114 9.61 -5.95 -6.18
N LEU A 115 8.53 -5.51 -5.54
CA LEU A 115 7.82 -6.20 -4.46
C LEU A 115 6.88 -7.31 -4.94
N CYS A 116 6.79 -7.55 -6.25
CA CYS A 116 5.90 -8.55 -6.88
C CYS A 116 4.41 -8.28 -6.69
N TRP A 117 4.03 -7.03 -6.39
CA TRP A 117 2.64 -6.63 -6.28
C TRP A 117 2.00 -6.58 -7.66
N LYS A 118 0.75 -7.04 -7.74
CA LYS A 118 -0.05 -6.98 -8.96
C LYS A 118 -1.02 -5.81 -8.91
N LYS A 119 -0.95 -4.89 -9.87
CA LYS A 119 -2.00 -3.88 -10.08
C LYS A 119 -3.26 -4.59 -10.59
N LEU A 120 -4.35 -4.52 -9.83
CA LEU A 120 -5.62 -5.16 -10.15
C LEU A 120 -6.59 -4.21 -10.84
N VAL A 121 -6.63 -2.96 -10.36
CA VAL A 121 -7.57 -1.94 -10.84
C VAL A 121 -6.83 -0.62 -10.96
N LYS A 122 -7.10 0.11 -12.05
CA LYS A 122 -6.92 1.56 -12.18
C LYS A 122 -8.25 2.08 -12.73
N LYS A 123 -9.01 2.81 -11.91
CA LYS A 123 -10.28 3.41 -12.31
C LYS A 123 -10.38 4.78 -11.67
N ASP A 124 -10.67 5.79 -12.49
CA ASP A 124 -10.65 7.19 -12.07
C ASP A 124 -9.36 7.48 -11.30
N ASP A 125 -9.45 8.24 -10.21
CA ASP A 125 -8.30 8.64 -9.41
C ASP A 125 -7.86 7.53 -8.42
N ILE A 126 -8.24 6.27 -8.64
CA ILE A 126 -7.99 5.13 -7.73
C ILE A 126 -7.24 4.00 -8.42
N ALA A 127 -6.20 3.51 -7.77
CA ALA A 127 -5.53 2.28 -8.16
C ALA A 127 -5.39 1.32 -6.97
N ILE A 128 -5.50 0.02 -7.27
CA ILE A 128 -5.46 -1.07 -6.28
C ILE A 128 -4.37 -2.04 -6.69
N TRP A 129 -3.44 -2.29 -5.77
CA TRP A 129 -2.44 -3.34 -5.87
C TRP A 129 -2.73 -4.43 -4.86
N GLN A 130 -2.33 -5.65 -5.21
CA GLN A 130 -2.38 -6.79 -4.32
C GLN A 130 -0.97 -7.33 -4.08
N LYS A 131 -0.62 -7.45 -2.80
CA LYS A 131 0.57 -8.15 -2.33
C LYS A 131 0.48 -9.62 -2.74
N PRO A 132 1.57 -10.27 -3.21
CA PRO A 132 1.55 -11.68 -3.56
C PRO A 132 1.04 -12.54 -2.38
N THR A 133 0.34 -13.61 -2.71
CA THR A 133 -0.19 -14.57 -1.71
C THR A 133 0.84 -15.62 -1.33
N ASN A 134 1.87 -15.80 -2.15
CA ASN A 134 3.01 -16.67 -1.88
C ASN A 134 4.30 -16.05 -2.41
N ALA A 135 5.43 -16.40 -1.79
CA ALA A 135 6.74 -15.89 -2.17
C ALA A 135 7.33 -16.58 -3.42
N ILE A 136 6.73 -17.69 -3.89
CA ILE A 136 7.30 -18.56 -4.94
C ILE A 136 7.42 -17.80 -6.26
N HIS A 137 6.34 -17.17 -6.70
CA HIS A 137 6.33 -16.41 -7.96
C HIS A 137 7.21 -15.15 -7.91
N CYS A 138 7.59 -14.69 -6.72
CA CYS A 138 8.42 -13.52 -6.53
C CYS A 138 9.94 -13.80 -6.62
N LYS A 139 10.36 -15.07 -6.61
CA LYS A 139 11.78 -15.45 -6.71
C LYS A 139 12.44 -14.96 -7.99
N LEU A 140 11.74 -15.02 -9.12
CA LEU A 140 12.26 -14.57 -10.42
C LEU A 140 12.42 -13.05 -10.46
N ASN A 141 11.42 -12.30 -9.97
CA ASN A 141 11.49 -10.85 -9.89
C ASN A 141 12.67 -10.39 -9.03
N ARG A 142 12.98 -11.08 -7.92
CA ARG A 142 14.15 -10.75 -7.11
C ARG A 142 15.48 -10.89 -7.85
N LYS A 143 15.58 -11.82 -8.81
CA LYS A 143 16.76 -11.94 -9.69
C LYS A 143 16.88 -10.76 -10.64
N VAL A 144 15.75 -10.23 -11.12
CA VAL A 144 15.69 -9.11 -12.08
C VAL A 144 15.89 -7.77 -11.39
N PHE A 145 15.12 -7.47 -10.35
CA PHE A 145 15.08 -6.15 -9.72
C PHE A 145 16.20 -5.92 -8.69
N LYS A 146 16.83 -6.97 -8.14
CA LYS A 146 17.91 -6.97 -7.12
C LYS A 146 17.62 -6.23 -5.80
N LYS A 147 16.64 -5.33 -5.77
CA LYS A 147 16.10 -4.59 -4.63
C LYS A 147 14.57 -4.78 -4.53
N PRO A 148 13.99 -4.67 -3.33
CA PRO A 148 14.70 -4.66 -2.05
C PRO A 148 15.35 -6.02 -1.76
N GLN A 149 16.48 -6.02 -1.06
CA GLN A 149 17.10 -7.25 -0.58
C GLN A 149 16.25 -7.88 0.53
N LEU A 150 16.50 -9.14 0.85
CA LEU A 150 15.90 -9.76 2.02
C LEU A 150 16.53 -9.21 3.30
N CYS A 151 15.69 -8.86 4.29
CA CYS A 151 16.19 -8.45 5.58
C CYS A 151 16.92 -9.61 6.29
N HIS A 152 18.10 -9.33 6.85
CA HIS A 152 18.89 -10.31 7.61
C HIS A 152 18.39 -10.52 9.06
N SER A 153 17.18 -10.03 9.42
CA SER A 153 16.64 -9.85 10.79
C SER A 153 17.29 -8.66 11.55
N PRO A 154 16.58 -7.93 12.43
CA PRO A 154 15.89 -8.39 13.64
C PRO A 154 14.37 -8.17 13.55
N ASN A 155 13.61 -9.13 14.08
CA ASN A 155 12.17 -9.10 14.39
C ASN A 155 11.29 -8.18 13.49
N PRO A 156 10.55 -8.73 12.52
CA PRO A 156 9.66 -7.95 11.64
C PRO A 156 8.53 -7.24 12.40
N ASP A 157 8.22 -7.69 13.62
CA ASP A 157 7.18 -7.13 14.49
C ASP A 157 7.67 -5.98 15.37
N LYS A 158 9.00 -5.73 15.42
CA LYS A 158 9.53 -4.55 16.10
C LYS A 158 9.13 -3.29 15.32
N ALA A 159 8.15 -2.59 15.87
CA ALA A 159 7.47 -1.48 15.20
C ALA A 159 7.81 -0.12 15.80
N CYS A 160 7.66 0.02 17.12
CA CYS A 160 7.82 1.33 17.77
C CYS A 160 9.29 1.78 17.81
N PHE A 161 9.53 3.05 17.45
CA PHE A 161 10.85 3.70 17.34
C PHE A 161 11.89 2.99 16.45
N ALA A 162 11.48 1.97 15.69
CA ALA A 162 12.36 1.26 14.78
C ALA A 162 12.53 2.06 13.48
N LYS A 163 13.76 2.14 12.95
CA LYS A 163 13.99 2.81 11.66
C LYS A 163 13.35 2.03 10.51
N LEU A 164 12.86 2.76 9.52
CA LEU A 164 12.46 2.19 8.23
C LEU A 164 13.61 1.38 7.63
N LYS A 165 13.28 0.37 6.85
CA LYS A 165 14.27 -0.49 6.21
C LYS A 165 13.99 -0.62 4.72
N ASP A 166 15.05 -0.57 3.94
CA ASP A 166 15.11 -0.76 2.49
C ASP A 166 15.17 -2.25 2.07
N CYS A 167 14.77 -3.15 2.98
CA CYS A 167 14.75 -4.59 2.77
C CYS A 167 13.33 -5.15 2.94
N ALA A 168 12.95 -6.11 2.10
CA ALA A 168 11.68 -6.82 2.22
C ALA A 168 11.82 -8.00 3.18
N GLN A 169 10.74 -8.31 3.91
CA GLN A 169 10.70 -9.51 4.75
C GLN A 169 10.61 -10.76 3.85
N SER A 170 11.19 -11.87 4.32
CA SER A 170 10.96 -13.15 3.68
C SER A 170 9.54 -13.60 4.01
N ASP A 171 8.67 -13.67 3.00
CA ASP A 171 7.36 -14.30 3.13
C ASP A 171 7.46 -15.84 3.16
N SER A 172 8.56 -16.39 3.69
CA SER A 172 8.85 -17.83 3.70
C SER A 172 7.92 -18.66 4.58
N ASP A 173 7.12 -18.04 5.45
CA ASP A 173 6.18 -18.77 6.29
C ASP A 173 4.73 -18.50 5.88
N LEU A 174 4.10 -19.58 5.38
CA LEU A 174 2.69 -19.87 5.11
C LEU A 174 2.32 -20.03 3.62
N ILE A 175 2.32 -21.29 3.16
CA ILE A 175 1.50 -21.75 2.04
C ILE A 175 0.04 -21.63 2.46
N VAL A 176 -0.64 -20.53 2.10
CA VAL A 176 -2.11 -20.43 2.19
C VAL A 176 -2.69 -20.58 0.78
N GLU A 177 -2.74 -21.81 0.30
CA GLU A 177 -3.63 -22.17 -0.81
C GLU A 177 -5.01 -22.50 -0.25
N ARG A 178 -5.85 -21.49 -0.03
CA ARG A 178 -7.31 -21.69 0.06
C ARG A 178 -8.03 -20.70 -0.83
N ASN A 179 -8.75 -21.24 -1.82
CA ASN A 179 -9.82 -20.63 -2.64
C ASN A 179 -9.78 -19.11 -2.87
N LEU A 180 -8.61 -18.60 -3.22
CA LEU A 180 -8.34 -17.17 -3.43
C LEU A 180 -9.09 -16.60 -4.64
N LYS A 181 -9.44 -17.41 -5.64
CA LYS A 181 -10.15 -16.96 -6.84
C LYS A 181 -11.55 -16.43 -6.50
N THR A 182 -12.28 -17.14 -5.66
CA THR A 182 -13.64 -16.75 -5.23
C THR A 182 -13.62 -15.54 -4.30
N LEU A 183 -12.70 -15.52 -3.33
CA LEU A 183 -12.53 -14.39 -2.41
C LEU A 183 -12.07 -13.12 -3.13
N LYS A 184 -11.14 -13.23 -4.09
CA LYS A 184 -10.73 -12.12 -4.96
C LYS A 184 -11.93 -11.56 -5.73
N LYS A 185 -12.74 -12.42 -6.35
CA LYS A 185 -13.91 -11.99 -7.12
C LYS A 185 -14.93 -11.26 -6.22
N VAL A 186 -15.22 -11.79 -5.03
CA VAL A 186 -16.18 -11.20 -4.08
C VAL A 186 -15.64 -9.92 -3.43
N ALA A 187 -14.37 -9.89 -3.02
CA ALA A 187 -13.75 -8.71 -2.42
C ALA A 187 -13.61 -7.58 -3.43
N MET A 188 -13.13 -7.88 -4.65
CA MET A 188 -13.05 -6.89 -5.72
C MET A 188 -14.43 -6.39 -6.13
N ALA A 189 -15.44 -7.27 -6.26
CA ALA A 189 -16.81 -6.85 -6.52
C ALA A 189 -17.34 -5.92 -5.40
N LYS A 190 -17.16 -6.28 -4.13
CA LYS A 190 -17.58 -5.45 -2.99
C LYS A 190 -16.85 -4.10 -2.94
N ILE A 191 -15.55 -4.07 -3.27
CA ILE A 191 -14.76 -2.83 -3.34
C ILE A 191 -15.26 -1.98 -4.52
N THR A 192 -15.39 -2.55 -5.73
CA THR A 192 -15.88 -1.84 -6.93
C THR A 192 -17.31 -1.33 -6.76
N THR A 193 -18.23 -2.10 -6.18
CA THR A 193 -19.60 -1.63 -5.87
C THR A 193 -19.60 -0.49 -4.86
N LYS A 194 -18.77 -0.56 -3.82
CA LYS A 194 -18.62 0.55 -2.84
C LYS A 194 -17.98 1.80 -3.44
N LEU A 195 -17.11 1.66 -4.43
CA LEU A 195 -16.53 2.79 -5.18
C LEU A 195 -17.58 3.43 -6.10
N ASN A 196 -18.36 2.63 -6.84
CA ASN A 196 -19.40 3.13 -7.76
C ASN A 196 -20.55 3.85 -7.01
N THR A 197 -21.10 3.21 -5.97
CA THR A 197 -22.12 3.83 -5.08
C THR A 197 -21.58 5.03 -4.27
N GLY A 198 -20.27 5.23 -4.27
CA GLY A 198 -19.59 6.40 -3.74
C GLY A 198 -19.75 7.64 -4.63
N GLN A 199 -19.56 7.46 -5.94
CA GLN A 199 -19.56 8.52 -6.96
C GLN A 199 -20.97 9.02 -7.32
N ASP A 200 -21.99 8.17 -7.23
CA ASP A 200 -23.38 8.57 -7.55
C ASP A 200 -23.97 9.57 -6.54
N ALA A 201 -23.37 9.72 -5.35
CA ALA A 201 -23.80 10.73 -4.36
C ALA A 201 -22.97 12.03 -4.39
N VAL A 202 -22.10 12.21 -5.38
CA VAL A 202 -21.37 13.48 -5.64
C VAL A 202 -21.97 14.18 -6.86
N ARG A 203 -23.15 13.74 -7.31
CA ARG A 203 -23.86 14.25 -8.49
C ARG A 203 -25.26 14.81 -8.17
N GLU A 204 -25.48 15.20 -6.93
CA GLU A 204 -26.57 16.10 -6.49
C GLU A 204 -25.98 17.30 -5.76
#